data_AF-A0A9D9XZ85-F1
#
_entry.id   AF-A0A9D9XZ85-F1
#
_cell.length_a   1.000
_cell.length_b   1.000
_cell.length_c   1.000
_cell.angle_alpha   90.00
_cell.angle_beta   90.00
_cell.angle_gamma   90.00
#
_symmetry.space_group_name_H-M   'P 1'
#
loop_
_entity.id
_entity.type
_entity.pdbx_description
1 polymer ?
#
loop_
_entity_poly.entity_id
_entity_poly.type
_entity_poly.pdbx_seq_one_letter_code
_entity_poly.pdbx_strand_id
1 'polypeptide(L)'
;MRRAQLGDQIAYRQLLTEIGSVSERFLRRRIGAHHFVEDCVQEVLVSIHEARHTWDPARPFRPWLYAIVRNKAIDELRRVRRERNVFANPGAELPDVAAPAEAASEDGASALGSALGALPAPLRDALVLTKLHGLSTAEAAARLCISGMALRVRVHRAVSRLRSLLEEDSGA
;
A
#
# COMPACT_ATOMS: atom_id res chain seq x y z
N MET A 1 18.57 -8.51 1.62
CA MET A 1 17.85 -9.75 2.01
C MET A 1 18.66 -11.02 1.79
N ARG A 2 19.21 -11.27 0.58
CA ARG A 2 20.02 -12.48 0.30
C ARG A 2 21.15 -12.72 1.31
N ARG A 3 22.02 -11.74 1.55
CA ARG A 3 23.08 -11.83 2.58
C ARG A 3 22.52 -12.06 3.99
N ALA A 4 21.38 -11.44 4.29
CA ALA A 4 20.73 -11.60 5.59
C ALA A 4 20.22 -13.03 5.84
N GLN A 5 19.71 -13.72 4.80
CA GLN A 5 19.37 -15.15 4.91
C GLN A 5 20.61 -16.03 5.09
N LEU A 6 21.78 -15.60 4.62
CA LEU A 6 23.06 -16.27 4.84
C LEU A 6 23.70 -15.91 6.20
N GLY A 7 23.00 -15.19 7.08
CA GLY A 7 23.45 -14.86 8.43
C GLY A 7 24.18 -13.53 8.58
N ASP A 8 24.28 -12.71 7.53
CA ASP A 8 24.89 -11.38 7.60
C ASP A 8 23.98 -10.41 8.38
N GLN A 9 24.27 -10.24 9.67
CA GLN A 9 23.51 -9.38 10.58
C GLN A 9 23.65 -7.89 10.23
N ILE A 10 24.79 -7.46 9.67
CA ILE A 10 25.03 -6.06 9.30
C ILE A 10 24.16 -5.70 8.11
N ALA A 11 24.18 -6.54 7.06
CA ALA A 11 23.31 -6.37 5.90
C ALA A 11 21.82 -6.40 6.27
N TYR A 12 21.45 -7.19 7.28
CA TYR A 12 20.08 -7.25 7.75
C TYR A 12 19.65 -5.99 8.49
N ARG A 13 20.50 -5.47 9.39
CA ARG A 13 20.23 -4.21 10.10
C ARG A 13 20.09 -3.04 9.13
N GLN A 14 21.02 -2.90 8.17
CA GLN A 14 20.95 -1.87 7.13
C GLN A 14 19.63 -1.93 6.35
N LEU A 15 19.22 -3.14 5.94
CA LEU A 15 17.97 -3.35 5.24
C LEU A 15 16.75 -2.92 6.08
N LEU A 16 16.71 -3.29 7.36
CA LEU A 16 15.61 -2.89 8.24
C LEU A 16 15.56 -1.37 8.47
N THR A 17 16.71 -0.71 8.62
CA THR A 17 16.79 0.75 8.76
C THR A 17 16.22 1.46 7.53
N GLU A 18 16.61 1.04 6.33
CA GLU A 18 16.09 1.60 5.08
C GLU A 18 14.57 1.41 4.97
N ILE A 19 14.08 0.20 5.25
CA ILE A 19 12.65 -0.11 5.18
C ILE A 19 11.86 0.69 6.23
N GLY A 20 12.40 0.85 7.44
CA GLY A 20 11.79 1.65 8.49
C GLY A 20 11.56 3.08 8.02
N SER A 21 12.59 3.73 7.47
CA SER A 21 12.50 5.11 6.96
C SER A 21 11.46 5.27 5.84
N VAL A 22 11.38 4.30 4.92
CA VAL A 22 10.42 4.33 3.81
C VAL A 22 9.00 4.13 4.32
N SER A 23 8.82 3.20 5.25
CA SER A 23 7.51 2.88 5.84
C SER A 23 6.99 4.06 6.66
N GLU A 24 7.84 4.70 7.45
CA GLU A 24 7.49 5.89 8.21
C GLU A 24 7.03 7.03 7.30
N ARG A 25 7.80 7.36 6.25
CA ARG A 25 7.41 8.40 5.28
C ARG A 25 6.07 8.07 4.60
N PHE A 26 5.87 6.81 4.23
CA PHE A 26 4.62 6.36 3.62
C PHE A 26 3.43 6.52 4.57
N LEU A 27 3.58 6.09 5.82
CA LEU A 27 2.54 6.18 6.83
C LEU A 27 2.22 7.63 7.20
N ARG A 28 3.23 8.46 7.49
CA ARG A 28 3.02 9.90 7.80
C ARG A 28 2.23 10.62 6.71
N ARG A 29 2.46 10.30 5.43
CA ARG A 29 1.68 10.85 4.30
C ARG A 29 0.22 10.38 4.26
N ARG A 30 -0.11 9.22 4.84
CA ARG A 30 -1.44 8.59 4.74
C ARG A 30 -2.33 8.83 5.95
N ILE A 31 -1.75 8.85 7.14
CA ILE A 31 -2.46 8.98 8.41
C ILE A 31 -2.10 10.27 9.15
N GLY A 32 -1.10 11.03 8.70
CA GLY A 32 -0.61 12.21 9.41
C GLY A 32 0.45 11.85 10.46
N ALA A 33 1.00 12.87 11.11
CA ALA A 33 2.00 12.72 12.18
C ALA A 33 1.34 12.35 13.51
N HIS A 34 0.76 11.17 13.59
CA HIS A 34 0.24 10.62 14.85
C HIS A 34 1.30 9.83 15.61
N HIS A 35 1.14 9.74 16.93
CA HIS A 35 2.06 9.01 17.82
C HIS A 35 2.18 7.52 17.47
N PHE A 36 1.10 6.90 16.95
CA PHE A 36 1.10 5.48 16.62
C PHE A 36 1.87 5.14 15.33
N VAL A 37 2.36 6.12 14.56
CA VAL A 37 3.15 5.87 13.34
C VAL A 37 4.41 5.06 13.64
N GLU A 38 5.07 5.35 14.76
CA GLU A 38 6.29 4.63 15.15
C GLU A 38 5.97 3.17 15.49
N ASP A 39 4.86 2.92 16.19
CA ASP A 39 4.37 1.57 16.49
C ASP A 39 4.05 0.80 15.20
N CYS A 40 3.40 1.45 14.23
CA CYS A 40 3.12 0.84 12.92
C CYS A 40 4.41 0.40 12.22
N VAL A 41 5.44 1.25 12.25
CA VAL A 41 6.73 0.96 11.63
C VAL A 41 7.38 -0.23 12.31
N GLN A 42 7.32 -0.31 13.65
CA GLN A 42 7.82 -1.48 14.37
C GLN A 42 7.10 -2.75 13.95
N GLU A 43 5.76 -2.75 13.87
CA GLU A 43 5.00 -3.93 13.43
C GLU A 43 5.37 -4.38 12.02
N VAL A 44 5.60 -3.43 11.10
CA VAL A 44 6.07 -3.72 9.74
C VAL A 44 7.43 -4.41 9.78
N LEU A 45 8.38 -3.89 10.56
CA LEU A 45 9.72 -4.46 10.69
C LEU A 45 9.69 -5.86 11.33
N VAL A 46 8.86 -6.06 12.35
CA VAL A 46 8.64 -7.39 12.97
C VAL A 46 8.08 -8.37 11.94
N SER A 47 7.10 -7.95 11.14
CA SER A 47 6.49 -8.81 10.11
C SER A 47 7.48 -9.23 9.03
N ILE A 48 8.36 -8.31 8.63
CA ILE A 48 9.45 -8.61 7.70
C ILE A 48 10.40 -9.62 8.32
N HIS A 49 10.72 -9.46 9.60
CA HIS A 49 11.56 -10.40 10.32
C HIS A 49 10.94 -11.80 10.36
N GLU A 50 9.67 -11.91 10.72
CA GLU A 50 8.95 -13.18 10.77
C GLU A 50 8.87 -13.83 9.40
N ALA A 51 8.46 -13.06 8.38
CA ALA A 51 8.27 -13.57 7.03
C ALA A 51 9.60 -13.83 6.29
N ARG A 52 10.76 -13.38 6.81
CA ARG A 52 12.05 -13.39 6.09
C ARG A 52 12.44 -14.72 5.44
N HIS A 53 12.01 -15.84 6.03
CA HIS A 53 12.27 -17.20 5.57
C HIS A 53 11.41 -17.59 4.36
N THR A 54 10.32 -16.87 4.10
CA THR A 54 9.41 -17.09 2.97
C THR A 54 9.89 -16.45 1.67
N TRP A 55 10.87 -15.54 1.74
CA TRP A 55 11.39 -14.90 0.53
C TRP A 55 12.32 -15.85 -0.21
N ASP A 56 11.95 -16.15 -1.46
CA ASP A 56 12.74 -16.92 -2.41
C ASP A 56 13.75 -15.98 -3.12
N PRO A 57 15.08 -16.20 -3.00
CA PRO A 57 16.10 -15.39 -3.67
C PRO A 57 16.07 -15.41 -5.20
N ALA A 58 15.35 -16.36 -5.81
CA ALA A 58 15.08 -16.41 -7.24
C ALA A 58 13.95 -15.44 -7.67
N ARG A 59 13.19 -14.89 -6.71
CA ARG A 59 12.10 -13.94 -6.97
C ARG A 59 12.50 -12.49 -6.61
N PRO A 60 11.96 -11.49 -7.32
CA PRO A 60 12.20 -10.09 -6.98
C PRO A 60 11.83 -9.78 -5.52
N PHE A 61 12.72 -9.07 -4.80
CA PHE A 61 12.53 -8.73 -3.39
C PHE A 61 11.46 -7.66 -3.16
N ARG A 62 11.41 -6.65 -4.04
CA ARG A 62 10.50 -5.49 -3.91
C ARG A 62 9.02 -5.88 -3.83
N PRO A 63 8.47 -6.76 -4.68
CA PRO A 63 7.06 -7.19 -4.57
C PRO A 63 6.73 -7.92 -3.27
N TRP A 64 7.62 -8.79 -2.79
CA TRP A 64 7.45 -9.52 -1.53
C TRP A 64 7.42 -8.54 -0.34
N LEU A 65 8.39 -7.62 -0.30
CA LEU A 65 8.46 -6.58 0.73
C LEU A 65 7.22 -5.69 0.69
N TYR A 66 6.83 -5.23 -0.49
CA TYR A 66 5.68 -4.36 -0.67
C TYR A 66 4.38 -5.02 -0.20
N ALA A 67 4.21 -6.32 -0.43
CA ALA A 67 3.05 -7.05 0.05
C ALA A 67 2.96 -7.03 1.59
N ILE A 68 4.08 -7.22 2.30
CA ILE A 68 4.13 -7.20 3.77
C ILE A 68 3.84 -5.80 4.30
N VAL A 69 4.58 -4.79 3.82
CA VAL A 69 4.43 -3.39 4.25
C VAL A 69 3.00 -2.91 3.99
N ARG A 70 2.45 -3.19 2.82
CA ARG A 70 1.10 -2.77 2.44
C ARG A 70 0.04 -3.45 3.31
N ASN A 71 0.15 -4.75 3.56
CA ASN A 71 -0.85 -5.45 4.38
C ASN A 71 -0.86 -4.89 5.81
N LYS A 72 0.31 -4.71 6.43
CA LYS A 72 0.41 -4.11 7.76
C LYS A 72 -0.07 -2.67 7.83
N ALA A 73 0.32 -1.82 6.87
CA ALA A 73 -0.18 -0.45 6.81
C ALA A 73 -1.71 -0.38 6.68
N ILE A 74 -2.33 -1.31 5.93
CA ILE A 74 -3.79 -1.38 5.80
C ILE A 74 -4.45 -1.86 7.08
N ASP A 75 -3.90 -2.90 7.72
CA ASP A 75 -4.45 -3.44 8.97
C ASP A 75 -4.42 -2.39 10.08
N GLU A 76 -3.36 -1.59 10.13
CA GLU A 76 -3.18 -0.54 11.12
C GLU A 76 -4.05 0.70 10.81
N LEU A 77 -4.14 1.11 9.53
CA LEU A 77 -5.11 2.12 9.10
C LEU A 77 -6.55 1.72 9.47
N ARG A 78 -6.88 0.42 9.37
CA ARG A 78 -8.19 -0.09 9.80
C ARG A 78 -8.36 -0.04 11.31
N ARG A 79 -7.33 -0.35 12.10
CA ARG A 79 -7.36 -0.27 13.56
C ARG A 79 -7.63 1.16 14.01
N VAL A 80 -6.86 2.11 13.51
CA VAL A 80 -7.01 3.55 13.80
C VAL A 80 -8.39 4.07 13.42
N ARG A 81 -8.92 3.64 12.26
CA ARG A 81 -10.29 4.01 11.84
C ARG A 81 -11.36 3.44 12.77
N ARG A 82 -11.20 2.19 13.25
CA ARG A 82 -12.13 1.60 14.22
C ARG A 82 -12.07 2.33 15.54
N GLU A 83 -10.87 2.59 16.07
CA GLU A 83 -10.69 3.38 17.29
C GLU A 83 -11.34 4.76 17.14
N ARG A 84 -11.12 5.46 16.02
CA ARG A 84 -11.74 6.77 15.77
C ARG A 84 -13.27 6.73 15.63
N ASN A 85 -13.83 5.67 15.05
CA ASN A 85 -15.29 5.48 14.96
C ASN A 85 -15.94 5.10 16.29
N VAL A 86 -15.20 4.47 17.21
CA VAL A 86 -15.71 4.15 18.56
C VAL A 86 -15.79 5.42 19.43
N PHE A 87 -14.96 6.43 19.17
CA PHE A 87 -15.00 7.73 19.86
C PHE A 87 -15.81 8.82 19.13
N ALA A 88 -16.34 8.54 17.93
CA ALA A 88 -17.12 9.50 17.16
C ALA A 88 -18.63 9.25 17.35
N ASN A 89 -19.30 10.23 17.96
CA ASN A 89 -20.76 10.40 17.96
C ASN A 89 -21.31 10.22 16.51
N PRO A 90 -22.48 9.59 16.26
CA PRO A 90 -22.96 9.22 14.92
C PRO A 90 -23.52 10.41 14.12
N GLY A 91 -22.76 11.50 14.03
CA GLY A 91 -23.12 12.71 13.30
C GLY A 91 -21.93 13.59 12.89
N ALA A 92 -20.69 13.16 13.13
CA ALA A 92 -19.52 13.89 12.61
C ALA A 92 -19.28 13.48 11.15
N GLU A 93 -19.58 14.40 10.23
CA GLU A 93 -19.18 14.31 8.83
C GLU A 93 -17.73 13.83 8.73
N LEU A 94 -17.55 12.78 7.93
CA LEU A 94 -16.24 12.26 7.55
C LEU A 94 -15.41 13.45 7.05
N PRO A 95 -14.24 13.76 7.63
CA PRO A 95 -13.27 14.53 6.89
C PRO A 95 -12.97 13.69 5.67
N ASP A 96 -13.38 14.21 4.52
CA ASP A 96 -12.99 13.65 3.24
C ASP A 96 -11.48 13.48 3.32
N VAL A 97 -11.04 12.22 3.28
CA VAL A 97 -9.62 11.92 3.31
C VAL A 97 -9.15 12.44 1.97
N ALA A 98 -8.76 13.72 1.97
CA ALA A 98 -8.32 14.45 0.81
C ALA A 98 -7.42 13.48 0.06
N ALA A 99 -7.83 13.18 -1.18
CA ALA A 99 -6.92 12.59 -2.13
C ALA A 99 -5.60 13.36 -1.97
N PRO A 100 -4.45 12.72 -1.76
CA PRO A 100 -3.22 13.45 -1.87
C PRO A 100 -3.16 13.93 -3.31
N ALA A 101 -3.55 15.20 -3.50
CA ALA A 101 -3.13 15.98 -4.63
C ALA A 101 -1.61 15.89 -4.62
N GLU A 102 -1.09 15.34 -5.71
CA GLU A 102 0.25 15.62 -6.20
C GLU A 102 1.38 15.43 -5.18
N ALA A 103 1.82 14.18 -5.05
CA ALA A 103 3.22 13.89 -4.74
C ALA A 103 3.82 13.08 -5.89
N ALA A 104 3.82 13.70 -7.07
CA ALA A 104 4.65 13.31 -8.19
C ALA A 104 6.00 14.04 -8.04
N SER A 105 7.02 13.30 -7.58
CA SER A 105 8.44 13.59 -7.79
C SER A 105 9.25 12.42 -7.22
N GLU A 106 10.21 11.79 -7.89
CA GLU A 106 10.83 11.97 -9.20
C GLU A 106 11.29 10.57 -9.68
N ASP A 107 11.39 10.41 -11.00
CA ASP A 107 11.97 9.31 -11.79
C ASP A 107 11.27 7.94 -11.87
N GLY A 108 10.45 7.53 -10.89
CA GLY A 108 9.61 6.31 -11.00
C GLY A 108 8.12 6.56 -11.21
N ALA A 109 7.68 7.81 -11.02
CA ALA A 109 6.28 8.20 -10.92
C ALA A 109 5.59 8.49 -12.28
N SER A 110 6.37 8.73 -13.35
CA SER A 110 5.81 9.11 -14.66
C SER A 110 5.10 7.94 -15.35
N ALA A 111 5.74 6.77 -15.45
CA ALA A 111 5.13 5.59 -16.07
C ALA A 111 3.92 5.05 -15.28
N LEU A 112 4.01 5.03 -13.95
CA LEU A 112 2.88 4.58 -13.11
C LEU A 112 1.71 5.58 -13.15
N GLY A 113 2.00 6.88 -13.14
CA GLY A 113 1.00 7.93 -13.27
C GLY A 113 0.28 7.86 -14.63
N SER A 114 1.04 7.71 -15.71
CA SER A 114 0.52 7.54 -17.07
C SER A 114 -0.28 6.25 -17.23
N ALA A 115 0.21 5.11 -16.73
CA ALA A 115 -0.51 3.84 -16.76
C ALA A 115 -1.80 3.85 -15.93
N LEU A 116 -1.80 4.57 -14.79
CA LEU A 116 -3.02 4.84 -14.03
C LEU A 116 -3.98 5.76 -14.80
N GLY A 117 -3.47 6.77 -15.49
CA GLY A 117 -4.24 7.65 -16.37
C GLY A 117 -4.92 6.92 -17.52
N ALA A 118 -4.24 5.93 -18.10
CA ALA A 118 -4.73 5.10 -19.21
C ALA A 118 -5.78 4.05 -18.80
N LEU A 119 -5.95 3.79 -17.50
CA LEU A 119 -7.00 2.90 -17.01
C LEU A 119 -8.38 3.56 -17.11
N PRO A 120 -9.42 2.81 -17.55
CA PRO A 120 -10.80 3.26 -17.43
C PRO A 120 -11.14 3.67 -15.99
N ALA A 121 -11.83 4.80 -15.82
CA ALA A 121 -12.16 5.36 -14.50
C ALA A 121 -12.72 4.33 -13.51
N PRO A 122 -13.67 3.43 -13.87
CA PRO A 122 -14.20 2.45 -12.94
C PRO A 122 -13.17 1.42 -12.41
N LEU A 123 -12.13 1.14 -13.21
CA LEU A 123 -11.03 0.24 -12.83
C LEU A 123 -10.00 0.97 -12.00
N ARG A 124 -9.66 2.20 -12.40
CA ARG A 124 -8.77 3.09 -11.66
C ARG A 124 -9.31 3.37 -10.27
N ASP A 125 -10.57 3.77 -10.13
CA ASP A 125 -11.15 4.14 -8.84
C ASP A 125 -11.21 2.93 -7.89
N ALA A 126 -11.57 1.74 -8.40
CA ALA A 126 -11.53 0.51 -7.61
C ALA A 126 -10.11 0.16 -7.13
N LEU A 127 -9.11 0.34 -7.99
CA LEU A 127 -7.71 0.09 -7.67
C LEU A 127 -7.17 1.13 -6.68
N VAL A 128 -7.44 2.41 -6.90
CA VAL A 128 -7.01 3.52 -6.04
C VAL A 128 -7.61 3.35 -4.65
N LEU A 129 -8.93 3.16 -4.55
CA LEU A 129 -9.60 3.03 -3.26
C LEU A 129 -9.08 1.83 -2.45
N THR A 130 -8.78 0.70 -3.09
CA THR A 130 -8.36 -0.52 -2.39
C THR A 130 -6.85 -0.65 -2.20
N LYS A 131 -6.04 -0.25 -3.18
CA LYS A 131 -4.58 -0.42 -3.18
C LYS A 131 -3.85 0.80 -2.66
N LEU A 132 -4.34 2.00 -2.96
CA LEU A 132 -3.71 3.26 -2.54
C LEU A 132 -4.34 3.84 -1.26
N HIS A 133 -5.67 3.82 -1.14
CA HIS A 133 -6.38 4.37 0.04
C HIS A 133 -6.63 3.32 1.13
N GLY A 134 -6.38 2.04 0.84
CA GLY A 134 -6.45 0.96 1.83
C GLY A 134 -7.87 0.57 2.26
N LEU A 135 -8.92 1.02 1.55
CA LEU A 135 -10.29 0.64 1.87
C LEU A 135 -10.47 -0.87 1.71
N SER A 136 -11.30 -1.46 2.59
CA SER A 136 -11.75 -2.83 2.42
C SER A 136 -12.61 -2.97 1.17
N THR A 137 -12.78 -4.22 0.72
CA THR A 137 -13.67 -4.50 -0.41
C THR A 137 -15.08 -4.02 -0.16
N ALA A 138 -15.58 -4.11 1.08
CA ALA A 138 -16.93 -3.67 1.41
C ALA A 138 -17.06 -2.14 1.36
N GLU A 139 -16.12 -1.40 1.95
CA GLU A 139 -16.15 0.06 2.00
C GLU A 139 -15.96 0.70 0.62
N ALA A 140 -15.01 0.19 -0.17
CA ALA A 140 -14.79 0.68 -1.53
C ALA A 140 -15.97 0.33 -2.45
N ALA A 141 -16.63 -0.81 -2.23
CA ALA A 141 -17.83 -1.19 -2.98
C ALA A 141 -19.01 -0.28 -2.62
N ALA A 142 -19.19 0.02 -1.33
CA ALA A 142 -20.19 0.98 -0.86
C ALA A 142 -19.97 2.39 -1.44
N ARG A 143 -18.71 2.90 -1.42
CA ARG A 143 -18.38 4.21 -2.03
C ARG A 143 -18.63 4.28 -3.53
N LEU A 144 -18.41 3.18 -4.24
CA LEU A 144 -18.62 3.10 -5.68
C LEU A 144 -20.04 2.67 -6.06
N CYS A 145 -20.94 2.50 -5.07
CA CYS A 145 -22.30 2.01 -5.26
C CYS A 145 -22.37 0.69 -6.06
N ILE A 146 -21.47 -0.25 -5.78
CA ILE A 146 -21.39 -1.56 -6.43
C ILE A 146 -21.33 -2.71 -5.42
N SER A 147 -21.46 -3.94 -5.90
CA SER A 147 -21.26 -5.13 -5.06
C SER A 147 -19.78 -5.40 -4.78
N GLY A 148 -19.48 -6.02 -3.63
CA GLY A 148 -18.11 -6.42 -3.28
C GLY A 148 -17.49 -7.39 -4.29
N MET A 149 -18.30 -8.24 -4.91
CA MET A 149 -17.86 -9.13 -5.99
C MET A 149 -17.45 -8.32 -7.24
N ALA A 150 -18.27 -7.35 -7.65
CA ALA A 150 -17.96 -6.46 -8.77
C ALA A 150 -16.67 -5.66 -8.50
N LEU A 151 -16.46 -5.20 -7.27
CA LEU A 151 -15.22 -4.52 -6.90
C LEU A 151 -13.99 -5.43 -7.02
N ARG A 152 -14.05 -6.68 -6.54
CA ARG A 152 -12.92 -7.63 -6.67
C ARG A 152 -12.57 -7.89 -8.13
N VAL A 153 -13.58 -8.06 -8.97
CA VAL A 153 -13.39 -8.23 -10.43
C VAL A 153 -12.75 -6.98 -11.04
N ARG A 154 -13.22 -5.78 -10.68
CA ARG A 154 -12.63 -4.52 -11.16
C ARG A 154 -11.18 -4.35 -10.71
N VAL A 155 -10.86 -4.64 -9.46
CA VAL A 155 -9.47 -4.59 -8.96
C VAL A 155 -8.58 -5.59 -9.68
N HIS A 156 -9.05 -6.82 -9.90
CA HIS A 156 -8.28 -7.84 -10.62
C HIS A 156 -7.99 -7.38 -12.06
N ARG A 157 -9.02 -6.93 -12.79
CA ARG A 157 -8.87 -6.40 -14.16
C ARG A 157 -7.98 -5.17 -14.21
N ALA A 158 -8.10 -4.27 -13.24
CA ALA A 158 -7.26 -3.08 -13.14
C ALA A 158 -5.78 -3.45 -12.99
N VAL A 159 -5.45 -4.38 -12.08
CA VAL A 159 -4.06 -4.85 -11.89
C VAL A 159 -3.51 -5.53 -13.15
N SER A 160 -4.30 -6.41 -13.78
CA SER A 160 -3.86 -7.10 -15.01
C SER A 160 -3.58 -6.11 -16.14
N ARG A 161 -4.45 -5.11 -16.32
CA ARG A 161 -4.28 -4.09 -17.36
C ARG A 161 -3.10 -3.16 -17.07
N LEU A 162 -2.91 -2.78 -15.81
CA LEU A 162 -1.76 -1.96 -15.39
C LEU A 162 -0.43 -2.70 -15.64
N ARG A 163 -0.39 -4.01 -15.42
CA ARG A 163 0.78 -4.84 -15.74
C ARG A 163 1.09 -4.79 -17.24
N SER A 164 0.12 -5.03 -18.11
CA SER A 164 0.33 -4.98 -19.57
C SER A 164 0.84 -3.62 -20.03
N LEU A 165 0.25 -2.52 -19.52
CA LEU A 165 0.67 -1.17 -19.89
C LEU A 165 2.12 -0.87 -19.47
N LEU A 166 2.53 -1.35 -18.29
CA LEU A 166 3.93 -1.17 -17.82
C LEU A 166 4.92 -2.06 -18.59
N GLU A 167 4.48 -3.23 -19.07
CA GLU A 167 5.28 -4.11 -19.94
C GLU A 167 5.46 -3.50 -21.35
N GLU A 168 4.43 -2.83 -21.89
CA GLU A 168 4.46 -2.11 -23.16
C GLU A 168 5.39 -0.89 -23.10
N ASP A 169 5.34 -0.10 -22.03
CA ASP A 169 6.22 1.06 -21.81
C ASP A 169 7.70 0.68 -21.54
N SER A 170 7.96 -0.54 -21.04
CA SER A 170 9.32 -1.02 -20.77
C SER A 170 10.00 -1.64 -22.01
N GLY A 171 9.24 -1.85 -23.09
CA GLY A 171 9.69 -2.49 -24.33
C GLY A 171 9.93 -1.53 -25.51
N ALA A 172 9.85 -0.21 -25.28
CA ALA A 172 10.14 0.85 -26.24
C ALA A 172 11.44 1.58 -25.88
#